data_AF-A0A845GUT4-F1
#
_entry.id   AF-A0A845GUT4-F1
#
_cell.length_a   1.000
_cell.length_b   1.000
_cell.length_c   1.000
_cell.angle_alpha   90.00
_cell.angle_beta   90.00
_cell.angle_gamma   90.00
#
_symmetry.space_group_name_H-M   'P 1'
#
loop_
_entity.id
_entity.type
_entity.pdbx_description
1 polymer ?
#
loop_
_entity_poly.entity_id
_entity_poly.type
_entity_poly.pdbx_seq_one_letter_code
_entity_poly.pdbx_strand_id
1 'polypeptide(L)'
;MAIDLEVAKQLAHASCASLSGDLLEAENCWIFFNERRGDFAVAVSISGQVSHVYDFRDNPEMMQDYLMMFSAYCSGDEARAGELYREFMRRYYADELSPRT
;
A
#
# COMPACT_ATOMS: atom_id res chain seq x y z
N MET A 1 18.30 4.16 -9.56
CA MET A 1 18.65 2.72 -9.60
C MET A 1 17.44 1.99 -9.07
N ALA A 2 16.86 1.07 -9.85
CA ALA A 2 15.75 0.26 -9.36
C ALA A 2 16.29 -0.86 -8.47
N ILE A 3 15.69 -1.10 -7.32
CA ILE A 3 15.99 -2.26 -6.46
C ILE A 3 15.23 -3.50 -6.97
N ASP A 4 15.70 -4.68 -6.60
CA ASP A 4 15.01 -5.93 -6.87
C ASP A 4 14.14 -6.38 -5.67
N LEU A 5 13.38 -7.47 -5.86
CA LEU A 5 12.50 -8.04 -4.85
C LEU A 5 13.26 -8.50 -3.59
N GLU A 6 14.49 -9.01 -3.72
CA GLU A 6 15.25 -9.51 -2.58
C GLU A 6 15.70 -8.35 -1.68
N VAL A 7 16.19 -7.27 -2.29
CA VAL A 7 16.49 -6.02 -1.59
C VAL A 7 15.22 -5.42 -0.98
N ALA A 8 14.10 -5.42 -1.71
CA ALA A 8 12.83 -4.92 -1.20
C ALA A 8 12.35 -5.71 0.03
N LYS A 9 12.49 -7.05 -0.01
CA LYS A 9 12.13 -7.94 1.10
C LYS A 9 13.02 -7.69 2.32
N GLN A 10 14.31 -7.44 2.15
CA GLN A 10 15.22 -7.07 3.24
C GLN A 10 14.82 -5.73 3.87
N LEU A 11 14.46 -4.73 3.06
CA LEU A 11 13.97 -3.44 3.55
C LEU A 11 12.65 -3.59 4.31
N ALA A 12 11.75 -4.44 3.82
CA ALA A 12 10.49 -4.73 4.51
C ALA A 12 10.72 -5.43 5.85
N HIS A 13 11.59 -6.43 5.92
CA HIS A 13 11.94 -7.10 7.18
C HIS A 13 12.61 -6.18 8.19
N ALA A 14 13.42 -5.21 7.72
CA ALA A 14 13.99 -4.19 8.57
C ALA A 14 12.94 -3.25 9.18
N SER A 15 11.80 -3.06 8.49
CA SER A 15 10.66 -2.25 8.94
C SER A 15 9.67 -3.03 9.81
N CYS A 16 9.50 -4.34 9.54
CA CYS A 16 8.58 -5.21 10.26
C CYS A 16 9.18 -6.61 10.45
N ALA A 17 9.36 -7.04 11.70
CA ALA A 17 9.99 -8.31 12.02
C ALA A 17 9.10 -9.55 11.74
N SER A 18 7.77 -9.39 11.69
CA SER A 18 6.80 -10.47 11.42
C SER A 18 6.07 -10.21 10.12
N LEU A 19 6.70 -10.59 9.00
CA LEU A 19 6.07 -10.61 7.68
C LEU A 19 5.58 -12.02 7.36
N SER A 20 4.42 -12.13 6.73
CA SER A 20 3.95 -13.40 6.18
C SER A 20 4.78 -13.80 4.95
N GLY A 21 4.58 -15.03 4.48
CA GLY A 21 5.14 -15.48 3.19
C GLY A 21 4.44 -14.90 1.96
N ASP A 22 3.33 -14.19 2.17
CA ASP A 22 2.53 -13.62 1.08
C ASP A 22 3.02 -12.22 0.73
N LEU A 23 2.97 -11.88 -0.55
CA LEU A 23 3.20 -10.53 -1.03
C LEU A 23 2.30 -10.23 -2.22
N LEU A 24 2.09 -8.94 -2.47
CA LEU A 24 1.48 -8.46 -3.70
C LEU A 24 2.47 -7.58 -4.44
N GLU A 25 2.54 -7.78 -5.75
CA GLU A 25 3.26 -6.90 -6.66
C GLU A 25 2.26 -5.89 -7.24
N ALA A 26 2.61 -4.61 -7.14
CA ALA A 26 1.92 -3.52 -7.79
C ALA A 26 2.92 -2.80 -8.70
N GLU A 27 2.43 -2.03 -9.69
CA GLU A 27 3.35 -1.37 -10.60
C GLU A 27 4.27 -0.43 -9.79
N ASN A 28 5.58 -0.66 -9.89
CA ASN A 28 6.62 0.10 -9.20
C ASN A 28 6.71 -0.09 -7.67
N CYS A 29 6.04 -1.10 -7.08
CA CYS A 29 6.21 -1.46 -5.67
C CYS A 29 5.83 -2.91 -5.30
N TRP A 30 6.35 -3.36 -4.16
CA TRP A 30 5.95 -4.62 -3.53
C TRP A 30 5.31 -4.34 -2.17
N ILE A 31 4.27 -5.10 -1.85
CA ILE A 31 3.55 -5.01 -0.58
C ILE A 31 3.72 -6.32 0.17
N PHE A 32 4.33 -6.23 1.34
CA PHE A 32 4.64 -7.32 2.24
C PHE A 32 3.66 -7.30 3.41
N PHE A 33 2.92 -8.38 3.61
CA PHE A 33 1.89 -8.44 4.64
C PHE A 33 2.48 -8.82 5.99
N ASN A 34 1.91 -8.28 7.07
CA ASN A 34 2.20 -8.75 8.41
C ASN A 34 1.57 -10.15 8.62
N GLU A 35 2.22 -10.99 9.43
CA GLU A 35 1.66 -12.27 9.89
C GLU A 35 0.36 -12.08 10.67
N ARG A 36 0.26 -10.99 11.45
CA ARG A 36 -0.95 -10.61 12.17
C ARG A 36 -1.86 -9.81 11.23
N ARG A 37 -2.86 -10.49 10.67
CA ARG A 37 -3.91 -9.88 9.84
C ARG A 37 -4.62 -8.75 10.61
N GLY A 38 -4.89 -7.63 9.93
CA GLY A 38 -5.71 -6.53 10.43
C GLY A 38 -4.96 -5.33 11.03
N ASP A 39 -3.62 -5.36 11.09
CA ASP A 39 -2.82 -4.22 11.57
C ASP A 39 -2.40 -3.30 10.40
N PHE A 40 -1.38 -3.70 9.64
CA PHE A 40 -0.81 -2.96 8.53
C PHE A 40 0.05 -3.89 7.67
N ALA A 41 0.36 -3.46 6.45
CA ALA A 41 1.36 -4.07 5.58
C ALA A 41 2.49 -3.05 5.30
N VAL A 42 3.59 -3.52 4.74
CA VAL A 42 4.74 -2.69 4.38
C VAL A 42 4.83 -2.62 2.85
N ALA A 43 4.78 -1.43 2.29
CA ALA A 43 5.05 -1.19 0.88
C ALA A 43 6.51 -0.76 0.69
N VAL A 44 7.16 -1.30 -0.34
CA VAL A 44 8.51 -0.90 -0.75
C VAL A 44 8.49 -0.56 -2.25
N SER A 45 8.82 0.67 -2.61
CA SER A 45 8.91 1.09 -4.00
C SER A 45 10.15 0.52 -4.70
N ILE A 46 10.15 0.52 -6.04
CA ILE A 46 11.35 0.17 -6.83
C ILE A 46 12.52 1.15 -6.60
N SER A 47 12.29 2.33 -6.02
CA SER A 47 13.35 3.26 -5.61
C SER A 47 13.89 2.97 -4.21
N GLY A 48 13.33 1.98 -3.49
CA GLY A 48 13.72 1.60 -2.14
C GLY A 48 13.06 2.41 -1.03
N GLN A 49 12.02 3.18 -1.33
CA GLN A 49 11.25 3.90 -0.32
C GLN A 49 10.31 2.93 0.40
N VAL A 50 10.36 2.95 1.74
CA VAL A 50 9.50 2.13 2.60
C VAL A 50 8.35 2.98 3.13
N SER A 51 7.13 2.45 3.04
CA SER A 51 5.90 3.07 3.57
C SER A 51 5.06 2.03 4.31
N HIS A 52 4.36 2.46 5.36
CA HIS A 52 3.35 1.63 6.02
C HIS A 52 2.00 1.83 5.35
N VAL A 53 1.30 0.73 5.12
CA VAL A 53 0.03 0.70 4.38
C VAL A 53 -1.00 -0.14 5.11
N TYR A 54 -2.27 0.04 4.78
CA TYR A 54 -3.34 -0.75 5.40
C TYR A 54 -3.43 -2.16 4.79
N ASP A 55 -3.75 -3.15 5.63
CA ASP A 55 -4.05 -4.51 5.18
C ASP A 55 -5.57 -4.66 4.96
N PHE A 56 -6.00 -4.58 3.70
CA PHE A 56 -7.40 -4.74 3.30
C PHE A 56 -7.73 -6.13 2.77
N ARG A 57 -6.98 -7.19 3.11
CA ARG A 57 -7.23 -8.53 2.56
C ARG A 57 -8.63 -9.09 2.85
N ASP A 58 -9.30 -8.58 3.89
CA ASP A 58 -10.68 -8.94 4.22
C ASP A 58 -11.73 -8.20 3.35
N ASN A 59 -11.32 -7.18 2.58
CA ASN A 59 -12.14 -6.47 1.61
C ASN A 59 -11.41 -6.39 0.25
N PRO A 60 -11.58 -7.39 -0.63
CA PRO A 60 -10.86 -7.49 -1.90
C PRO A 60 -11.04 -6.29 -2.83
N GLU A 61 -12.22 -5.67 -2.82
CA GLU A 61 -12.51 -4.50 -3.66
C GLU A 61 -11.75 -3.27 -3.17
N MET A 62 -11.79 -3.02 -1.85
CA MET A 62 -11.03 -1.94 -1.23
C MET A 62 -9.52 -2.15 -1.37
N MET A 63 -9.06 -3.40 -1.27
CA MET A 63 -7.66 -3.74 -1.55
C MET A 63 -7.29 -3.38 -2.99
N GLN A 64 -8.10 -3.77 -3.98
CA GLN A 64 -7.82 -3.47 -5.38
C GLN A 64 -7.71 -1.95 -5.64
N ASP A 65 -8.68 -1.17 -5.16
CA ASP A 65 -8.67 0.28 -5.33
C ASP A 65 -7.48 0.93 -4.62
N TYR A 66 -7.14 0.44 -3.41
CA TYR A 66 -5.98 0.91 -2.66
C TYR A 66 -4.66 0.61 -3.39
N LEU A 67 -4.52 -0.60 -3.96
CA LEU A 67 -3.35 -0.99 -4.72
C LEU A 67 -3.18 -0.14 -5.98
N MET A 68 -4.26 0.18 -6.69
CA MET A 68 -4.20 1.07 -7.85
C MET A 68 -3.69 2.46 -7.45
N MET A 69 -4.20 3.02 -6.35
CA MET A 69 -3.73 4.29 -5.81
C MET A 69 -2.23 4.23 -5.44
N PHE A 70 -1.82 3.18 -4.72
CA PHE A 70 -0.45 3.05 -4.23
C PHE A 70 0.56 2.81 -5.36
N SER A 71 0.13 2.10 -6.40
CA SER A 71 0.90 1.89 -7.62
C SER A 71 1.23 3.22 -8.32
N ALA A 72 0.24 4.11 -8.46
CA ALA A 72 0.45 5.45 -9.01
C ALA A 72 1.35 6.32 -8.11
N TYR A 73 1.23 6.18 -6.79
CA TYR A 73 2.15 6.85 -5.86
C TYR A 73 3.60 6.38 -6.07
N CYS A 74 3.82 5.06 -6.18
CA CYS A 74 5.15 4.49 -6.34
C CYS A 74 5.76 4.71 -7.74
N SER A 75 4.95 4.96 -8.77
CA SER A 75 5.44 5.38 -10.09
C SER A 75 5.89 6.85 -10.13
N GLY A 76 5.56 7.64 -9.09
CA GLY A 76 5.80 9.08 -9.05
C GLY A 76 4.74 9.91 -9.78
N ASP A 77 3.62 9.30 -10.22
CA ASP A 77 2.49 10.02 -10.79
C ASP A 77 1.60 10.60 -9.67
N GLU A 78 2.07 11.71 -9.09
CA GLU A 78 1.38 12.38 -7.98
C GLU A 78 -0.04 12.84 -8.34
N ALA A 79 -0.26 13.25 -9.60
CA ALA A 79 -1.56 13.71 -10.06
C ALA A 79 -2.58 12.55 -10.07
N ARG A 80 -2.19 11.40 -10.63
CA ARG A 80 -3.03 10.20 -10.65
C ARG A 80 -3.22 9.61 -9.26
N ALA A 81 -2.15 9.55 -8.46
CA ALA A 81 -2.23 9.09 -7.08
C ALA A 81 -3.22 9.95 -6.27
N GLY A 82 -3.19 11.27 -6.43
CA GLY A 82 -4.10 12.19 -5.75
C GLY A 82 -5.56 12.06 -6.21
N GLU A 83 -5.82 11.77 -7.49
CA GLU A 83 -7.17 11.47 -7.99
C GLU A 83 -7.71 10.17 -7.35
N LEU A 84 -6.94 9.09 -7.44
CA LEU A 84 -7.31 7.79 -6.91
C LEU A 84 -7.51 7.83 -5.39
N TYR A 85 -6.68 8.58 -4.67
CA TYR A 85 -6.86 8.76 -3.22
C TYR A 85 -8.19 9.45 -2.90
N ARG A 86 -8.56 10.50 -3.63
CA ARG A 86 -9.85 11.18 -3.42
C ARG A 86 -11.03 10.25 -3.72
N GLU A 87 -10.93 9.45 -4.78
CA GLU A 87 -11.96 8.47 -5.12
C GLU A 87 -12.07 7.38 -4.04
N PHE A 88 -10.94 6.85 -3.58
CA PHE A 88 -10.86 5.86 -2.50
C PHE A 88 -11.51 6.39 -1.21
N MET A 89 -11.14 7.60 -0.78
CA MET A 89 -11.72 8.24 0.41
C MET A 89 -13.21 8.48 0.25
N ARG A 90 -13.66 8.95 -0.92
CA ARG A 90 -15.09 9.13 -1.21
C ARG A 90 -15.85 7.81 -1.19
N ARG A 91 -15.23 6.71 -1.61
CA ARG A 91 -15.89 5.40 -1.73
C ARG A 91 -16.03 4.68 -0.40
N TYR A 92 -14.98 4.72 0.42
CA TYR A 92 -14.90 3.90 1.64
C TYR A 92 -14.97 4.70 2.95
N TYR A 93 -14.79 6.02 2.90
CA TYR A 93 -14.72 6.90 4.06
C TYR A 93 -15.60 8.15 3.92
N ALA A 94 -16.63 8.11 3.06
CA ALA A 94 -17.56 9.24 2.86
C ALA A 94 -18.16 9.78 4.16
N ASP A 95 -18.48 8.90 5.11
CA ASP A 95 -19.11 9.26 6.38
C ASP A 95 -18.13 9.90 7.37
N GLU A 96 -16.83 9.67 7.22
CA GLU A 96 -15.79 10.32 8.03
C GLU A 96 -15.44 11.73 7.52
N LEU A 97 -15.82 12.05 6.28
CA LEU A 97 -15.62 13.36 5.65
C LEU A 97 -16.79 14.34 5.91
N SER A 98 -17.86 13.88 6.56
CA SER A 98 -18.95 14.77 7.01
C SER A 98 -18.50 15.53 8.26
N PRO A 99 -18.57 16.89 8.28
CA PRO A 99 -18.38 17.62 9.52
C PRO A 99 -19.44 17.13 10.51
N ARG A 100 -19.01 16.67 11.69
CA ARG A 100 -19.93 16.49 12.81
C ARG A 100 -20.59 17.85 13.05
N THR A 101 -21.87 17.95 12.71
CA THR A 101 -22.75 19.11 12.95
C THR A 101 -22.76 19.52 14.41
#